data_AF-A0A1V5YS96-F1
#
_entry.id   AF-A0A1V5YS96-F1
#
_cell.length_a   1.000
_cell.length_b   1.000
_cell.length_c   1.000
_cell.angle_alpha   90.00
_cell.angle_beta   90.00
_cell.angle_gamma   90.00
#
_symmetry.space_group_name_H-M   'P 1'
#
loop_
_entity.id
_entity.type
_entity.pdbx_description
1 polymer ?
#
loop_
_entity_poly.entity_id
_entity_poly.type
_entity_poly.pdbx_seq_one_letter_code
_entity_poly.pdbx_strand_id
1 'polypeptide(L)'
;MSLQIYYLVISVYGWISWKKGKADTGEDLPVRKTTIHQGIMLTSLTVAVFFIYYYILTVFTDSPVPIGDSFTTALSITATWMLAKKMIEHWFVWIVVDAVAVGLYIYRGLYPTAFLFVVYSVMAIVGWVQWKKSLDAQKLIM
;
A
#
# COMPACT_ATOMS: atom_id res chain seq x y z
N MET A 1 -0.08 -13.53 9.71
CA MET A 1 -0.96 -14.36 8.85
C MET A 1 -2.26 -13.65 8.49
N SER A 2 -2.89 -12.93 9.42
CA SER A 2 -4.06 -12.07 9.18
C SER A 2 -3.95 -11.14 7.95
N LEU A 3 -2.78 -10.51 7.75
CA LEU A 3 -2.53 -9.62 6.62
C LEU A 3 -2.62 -10.33 5.25
N GLN A 4 -2.23 -11.61 5.16
CA GLN A 4 -2.27 -12.36 3.90
C GLN A 4 -3.72 -12.66 3.47
N ILE A 5 -4.60 -12.94 4.43
CA ILE A 5 -6.04 -13.11 4.17
C ILE A 5 -6.61 -11.81 3.60
N TYR A 6 -6.24 -10.68 4.20
CA TYR A 6 -6.66 -9.37 3.69
C TYR A 6 -6.15 -9.12 2.25
N TYR A 7 -4.88 -9.42 1.96
CA TYR A 7 -4.33 -9.29 0.61
C TYR A 7 -5.05 -10.15 -0.41
N LEU A 8 -5.45 -11.38 -0.04
CA LEU A 8 -6.22 -12.24 -0.93
C LEU A 8 -7.58 -11.62 -1.26
N VAL A 9 -8.31 -11.17 -0.23
CA VAL A 9 -9.64 -10.54 -0.40
C VAL A 9 -9.56 -9.27 -1.25
N ILE A 10 -8.61 -8.39 -0.94
CA ILE A 10 -8.48 -7.12 -1.66
C ILE A 10 -7.98 -7.31 -3.11
N SER A 11 -7.19 -8.34 -3.37
CA SER A 11 -6.75 -8.67 -4.73
C SER A 11 -7.91 -9.14 -5.60
N VAL A 12 -8.79 -9.99 -5.06
CA VAL A 12 -10.03 -10.40 -5.74
C VAL A 12 -10.91 -9.16 -6.02
N TYR A 13 -11.07 -8.30 -5.03
CA TYR A 13 -11.81 -7.05 -5.19
C TYR A 13 -11.22 -6.13 -6.27
N GLY A 14 -9.91 -5.91 -6.23
CA GLY A 14 -9.19 -5.09 -7.21
C GLY A 14 -9.37 -5.61 -8.62
N TRP A 15 -9.24 -6.93 -8.81
CA TRP A 15 -9.47 -7.59 -10.09
C TRP A 15 -10.88 -7.36 -10.64
N ILE A 16 -11.91 -7.54 -9.81
CA ILE A 16 -13.31 -7.29 -10.19
C ILE A 16 -13.50 -5.82 -10.54
N SER A 17 -12.98 -4.91 -9.71
CA SER A 17 -13.07 -3.46 -9.94
C SER A 17 -12.46 -3.09 -11.28
N TRP A 18 -11.27 -3.62 -11.61
CA TRP A 18 -10.56 -3.32 -12.85
C TRP A 18 -11.30 -3.83 -14.08
N LYS A 19 -11.86 -5.05 -14.00
CA LYS A 19 -12.71 -5.60 -15.07
C LYS A 19 -13.98 -4.78 -15.31
N LYS A 20 -14.60 -4.27 -14.24
CA LYS A 20 -15.81 -3.45 -14.36
C LYS A 20 -15.52 -2.10 -15.02
N GLY A 21 -14.39 -1.45 -14.68
CA GLY A 21 -13.97 -0.21 -15.35
C GLY A 21 -13.82 -0.39 -16.87
N LYS A 22 -13.27 -1.54 -17.29
CA LYS A 22 -13.16 -1.92 -18.70
C LYS A 22 -14.50 -2.13 -19.40
N ALA A 23 -15.50 -2.63 -18.68
CA ALA A 23 -16.84 -2.83 -19.23
C ALA A 23 -17.60 -1.51 -19.45
N ASP A 24 -17.42 -0.51 -18.58
CA ASP A 24 -18.12 0.79 -18.68
C ASP A 24 -17.44 1.77 -19.66
N THR A 25 -16.11 1.74 -19.80
CA THR A 25 -15.37 2.74 -20.58
C THR A 25 -14.65 2.19 -21.81
N GLY A 26 -14.63 0.87 -22.01
CA GLY A 26 -13.88 0.21 -23.08
C GLY A 26 -12.36 0.14 -22.85
N GLU A 27 -11.83 0.88 -21.87
CA GLU A 27 -10.41 0.91 -21.49
C GLU A 27 -10.18 0.46 -20.04
N ASP A 28 -8.95 0.05 -19.72
CA ASP A 28 -8.60 -0.29 -18.33
C ASP A 28 -8.83 0.91 -17.40
N LEU A 29 -9.25 0.63 -16.16
CA LEU A 29 -9.54 1.66 -15.15
C LEU A 29 -8.41 2.71 -15.11
N PRO A 30 -8.69 4.01 -15.25
CA PRO A 30 -7.63 5.02 -15.35
C PRO A 30 -6.88 5.20 -14.03
N VAL A 31 -5.59 5.50 -14.12
CA VAL A 31 -4.80 5.90 -12.95
C VAL A 31 -5.31 7.26 -12.51
N ARG A 32 -5.56 7.42 -11.21
CA ARG A 32 -6.08 8.67 -10.66
C ARG A 32 -5.23 9.20 -9.52
N LYS A 33 -5.32 10.51 -9.30
CA LYS A 33 -4.77 11.17 -8.11
C LYS A 33 -5.75 11.11 -6.95
N THR A 34 -5.21 11.10 -5.75
CA THR A 34 -5.98 11.18 -4.52
C THR A 34 -6.42 12.63 -4.26
N THR A 35 -7.73 12.84 -4.05
CA THR A 35 -8.22 14.16 -3.62
C THR A 35 -7.86 14.40 -2.15
N ILE A 36 -7.64 15.65 -1.74
CA ILE A 36 -7.24 15.98 -0.35
C ILE A 36 -8.23 15.43 0.70
N HIS A 37 -9.53 15.47 0.44
CA HIS A 37 -10.54 14.87 1.32
C HIS A 37 -10.35 13.35 1.47
N GLN A 38 -10.07 12.65 0.37
CA GLN A 38 -9.76 11.22 0.42
C GLN A 38 -8.44 10.96 1.15
N GLY A 39 -7.44 11.82 0.97
CA GLY A 39 -6.16 11.73 1.68
C GLY A 39 -6.31 11.86 3.19
N ILE A 40 -7.10 12.83 3.66
CA ILE A 40 -7.41 13.01 5.09
C ILE A 40 -8.17 11.79 5.63
N MET A 41 -9.20 11.33 4.92
CA MET A 41 -9.98 10.17 5.32
C MET A 41 -9.13 8.91 5.39
N LEU A 42 -8.30 8.64 4.38
CA LEU A 42 -7.38 7.50 4.37
C LEU A 42 -6.37 7.60 5.52
N THR A 43 -5.79 8.77 5.75
CA THR A 43 -4.84 8.99 6.86
C THR A 43 -5.51 8.71 8.22
N SER A 44 -6.73 9.22 8.44
CA SER A 44 -7.46 8.95 9.68
C SER A 44 -7.75 7.46 9.87
N LEU A 45 -8.10 6.75 8.78
CA LEU A 45 -8.34 5.32 8.82
C LEU A 45 -7.04 4.54 9.10
N THR A 46 -5.92 4.93 8.49
CA THR A 46 -4.61 4.35 8.78
C THR A 46 -4.24 4.51 10.26
N VAL A 47 -4.45 5.69 10.83
CA VAL A 47 -4.18 5.96 12.25
C VAL A 47 -5.07 5.10 13.15
N ALA A 48 -6.37 4.98 12.83
CA ALA A 48 -7.27 4.11 13.58
C ALA A 48 -6.83 2.63 13.52
N VAL A 49 -6.51 2.13 12.33
CA VAL A 49 -6.01 0.76 12.13
C VAL A 49 -4.71 0.54 12.90
N PHE A 50 -3.81 1.52 12.90
CA PHE A 50 -2.55 1.46 13.66
C PHE A 50 -2.81 1.24 15.15
N PHE A 51 -3.65 2.06 15.79
CA PHE A 51 -3.94 1.94 17.22
C PHE A 51 -4.66 0.62 17.56
N ILE A 52 -5.58 0.18 16.71
CA ILE A 52 -6.27 -1.11 16.89
C ILE A 52 -5.26 -2.26 16.83
N TYR A 53 -4.38 -2.28 15.81
CA TYR A 53 -3.38 -3.33 15.67
C TYR A 53 -2.33 -3.28 16.78
N TYR A 54 -1.90 -2.08 17.19
CA TYR A 54 -1.00 -1.89 18.32
C TYR A 54 -1.58 -2.47 19.59
N TYR A 55 -2.83 -2.13 19.92
CA TYR A 55 -3.52 -2.69 21.08
C TYR A 55 -3.57 -4.22 21.03
N ILE A 56 -3.96 -4.79 19.88
CA ILE A 56 -4.00 -6.25 19.68
C ILE A 56 -2.61 -6.87 19.93
N LEU A 57 -1.56 -6.30 19.32
CA LEU A 57 -0.20 -6.82 19.45
C LEU A 57 0.37 -6.66 20.85
N THR A 58 -0.08 -5.68 21.65
CA THR A 58 0.41 -5.49 23.03
C THR A 58 -0.35 -6.31 24.07
N VAL A 59 -1.63 -6.60 23.82
CA VAL A 59 -2.50 -7.28 24.81
C VAL A 59 -2.60 -8.78 24.54
N PHE A 60 -2.60 -9.18 23.27
CA PHE A 60 -2.84 -10.57 22.86
C PHE A 60 -1.61 -11.25 22.27
N THR A 61 -0.45 -10.59 22.21
CA THR A 61 0.75 -11.15 21.55
C THR A 61 2.02 -10.66 22.24
N ASP A 62 3.07 -11.48 22.27
CA ASP A 62 4.41 -11.08 22.68
C ASP A 62 5.21 -10.58 21.47
N SER A 63 4.72 -9.55 20.76
CA SER A 63 5.51 -8.98 19.65
C SER A 63 6.74 -8.25 20.20
N PRO A 64 7.95 -8.50 19.68
CA PRO A 64 9.15 -7.77 20.08
C PRO A 64 9.15 -6.30 19.62
N VAL A 65 8.37 -5.95 18.58
CA VAL A 65 8.36 -4.60 17.99
C VAL A 65 6.93 -4.18 17.59
N PRO A 66 5.99 -4.10 18.55
CA PRO A 66 4.56 -3.91 18.26
C PRO A 66 4.28 -2.58 17.56
N ILE A 67 5.07 -1.54 17.83
CA ILE A 67 4.94 -0.24 17.15
C ILE A 67 5.30 -0.37 15.66
N GLY A 68 6.44 -0.98 15.34
CA GLY A 68 6.91 -1.15 13.95
C GLY A 68 6.01 -2.09 13.15
N ASP A 69 5.59 -3.19 13.75
CA ASP A 69 4.70 -4.18 13.13
C ASP A 69 3.32 -3.58 12.84
N SER A 70 2.73 -2.84 13.79
CA SER A 70 1.44 -2.17 13.57
C SER A 70 1.52 -1.05 12.55
N PHE A 71 2.63 -0.30 12.52
CA PHE A 71 2.85 0.78 11.55
C PHE A 71 2.91 0.25 10.12
N THR A 72 3.78 -0.73 9.88
CA THR A 72 3.94 -1.36 8.55
C THR A 72 2.64 -2.06 8.11
N THR A 73 1.91 -2.68 9.03
CA THR A 73 0.62 -3.32 8.76
C THR A 73 -0.46 -2.30 8.35
N ALA A 74 -0.63 -1.24 9.12
CA ALA A 74 -1.66 -0.23 8.85
C ALA A 74 -1.43 0.49 7.50
N LEU A 75 -0.17 0.85 7.22
CA LEU A 75 0.19 1.42 5.93
C LEU A 75 0.00 0.43 4.78
N SER A 76 0.36 -0.84 4.96
CA SER A 76 0.19 -1.88 3.95
C SER A 76 -1.28 -2.11 3.57
N ILE A 77 -2.18 -2.11 4.56
CA ILE A 77 -3.63 -2.19 4.34
C ILE A 77 -4.10 -0.99 3.51
N THR A 78 -3.64 0.20 3.87
CA THR A 78 -3.99 1.45 3.16
C THR A 78 -3.45 1.44 1.72
N ALA A 79 -2.19 1.06 1.53
CA ALA A 79 -1.52 1.03 0.24
C ALA A 79 -2.17 0.04 -0.73
N THR A 80 -2.54 -1.16 -0.26
CA THR A 80 -3.21 -2.16 -1.09
C THR A 80 -4.65 -1.77 -1.45
N TRP A 81 -5.38 -1.10 -0.55
CA TRP A 81 -6.66 -0.50 -0.88
C TRP A 81 -6.53 0.58 -1.97
N MET A 82 -5.55 1.47 -1.82
CA MET A 82 -5.26 2.52 -2.81
C MET A 82 -4.85 1.93 -4.17
N LEU A 83 -4.05 0.86 -4.18
CA LEU A 83 -3.68 0.11 -5.37
C LEU A 83 -4.91 -0.49 -6.06
N ALA A 84 -5.80 -1.15 -5.32
CA ALA A 84 -7.04 -1.70 -5.87
C ALA A 84 -7.91 -0.61 -6.54
N LYS A 85 -7.82 0.63 -6.05
CA LYS A 85 -8.48 1.82 -6.59
C LYS A 85 -7.66 2.61 -7.62
N LYS A 86 -6.50 2.09 -8.05
CA LYS A 86 -5.53 2.72 -8.97
C LYS A 86 -5.16 4.17 -8.61
N MET A 87 -4.98 4.43 -7.32
CA MET A 87 -4.55 5.74 -6.81
C MET A 87 -3.03 5.83 -6.84
N ILE A 88 -2.43 6.76 -7.58
CA ILE A 88 -0.97 6.79 -7.83
C ILE A 88 -0.13 6.97 -6.55
N GLU A 89 -0.68 7.62 -5.52
CA GLU A 89 0.04 7.92 -4.29
C GLU A 89 0.36 6.68 -3.45
N HIS A 90 -0.26 5.51 -3.74
CA HIS A 90 0.05 4.25 -3.05
C HIS A 90 1.52 3.86 -3.17
N TRP A 91 2.19 4.23 -4.26
CA TRP A 91 3.62 3.97 -4.45
C TRP A 91 4.49 4.66 -3.38
N PHE A 92 4.13 5.88 -2.96
CA PHE A 92 4.83 6.57 -1.88
C PHE A 92 4.60 5.89 -0.54
N VAL A 93 3.40 5.38 -0.29
CA VAL A 93 3.09 4.61 0.92
C VAL A 93 3.97 3.35 0.98
N TRP A 94 4.13 2.64 -0.15
CA TRP A 94 5.02 1.47 -0.22
C TRP A 94 6.48 1.81 0.03
N ILE A 95 6.99 2.91 -0.52
CA ILE A 95 8.37 3.35 -0.25
C ILE A 95 8.59 3.60 1.25
N VAL A 96 7.61 4.20 1.95
CA VAL A 96 7.68 4.40 3.41
C VAL A 96 7.64 3.07 4.16
N VAL A 97 6.74 2.15 3.78
CA VAL A 97 6.66 0.81 4.39
C VAL A 97 7.97 0.06 4.22
N ASP A 98 8.54 0.07 3.02
CA ASP A 98 9.76 -0.64 2.71
C ASP A 98 10.96 -0.04 3.46
N ALA A 99 11.07 1.28 3.53
CA ALA A 99 12.15 1.94 4.30
C ALA A 99 12.12 1.56 5.79
N VAL A 100 10.92 1.51 6.40
CA VAL A 100 10.77 1.07 7.79
C VAL A 100 11.07 -0.42 7.94
N ALA A 101 10.60 -1.24 7.00
CA ALA A 101 10.86 -2.68 7.00
C ALA A 101 12.37 -2.99 6.90
N VAL A 102 13.11 -2.27 6.04
CA VAL A 102 14.57 -2.39 5.93
C VAL A 102 15.24 -2.13 7.28
N GLY A 103 14.89 -1.02 7.95
CA GLY A 103 15.44 -0.69 9.28
C GLY A 103 15.15 -1.77 10.34
N LEU A 104 13.90 -2.26 10.37
CA LEU A 104 13.49 -3.33 11.28
C LEU A 104 14.23 -4.65 11.01
N TYR A 105 14.40 -5.02 9.75
CA TYR A 105 15.07 -6.28 9.39
C TYR A 105 16.58 -6.21 9.60
N ILE A 106 17.22 -5.07 9.38
CA ILE A 106 18.63 -4.87 9.75
C ILE A 106 18.80 -5.00 11.27
N TYR A 107 17.93 -4.36 12.05
CA TYR A 107 17.95 -4.47 13.51
C TYR A 107 17.79 -5.92 13.99
N ARG A 108 17.02 -6.74 13.27
CA ARG A 108 16.82 -8.17 13.54
C ARG A 108 17.90 -9.09 12.96
N GLY A 109 18.93 -8.55 12.28
CA GLY A 109 19.98 -9.33 11.62
C GLY A 109 19.52 -10.09 10.36
N LEU A 110 18.34 -9.75 9.82
CA LEU A 110 17.73 -10.40 8.65
C LEU A 110 18.15 -9.69 7.35
N TYR A 111 19.44 -9.70 7.04
CA TYR A 111 20.01 -8.99 5.89
C TYR A 111 19.42 -9.37 4.52
N PRO A 112 19.17 -10.67 4.21
CA PRO A 112 18.58 -11.03 2.92
C PRO A 112 17.18 -10.43 2.72
N THR A 113 16.37 -10.42 3.79
CA THR A 113 15.02 -9.83 3.77
C THR A 113 15.12 -8.30 3.64
N ALA A 114 16.02 -7.65 4.37
CA ALA A 114 16.24 -6.22 4.22
C ALA A 114 16.61 -5.85 2.76
N PHE A 115 17.51 -6.60 2.14
CA PHE A 115 17.89 -6.39 0.74
C PHE A 115 16.69 -6.53 -0.21
N LEU A 116 15.82 -7.53 0.00
CA LEU A 116 14.60 -7.71 -0.79
C LEU A 116 13.68 -6.47 -0.73
N PHE A 117 13.52 -5.87 0.45
CA PHE A 117 12.71 -4.67 0.62
C PHE A 117 13.34 -3.42 -0.03
N VAL A 118 14.67 -3.35 -0.10
CA VAL A 118 15.35 -2.32 -0.92
C VAL A 118 15.00 -2.49 -2.40
N VAL A 119 15.01 -3.73 -2.91
CA VAL A 119 14.59 -4.01 -4.29
C VAL A 119 13.12 -3.62 -4.51
N TYR A 120 12.23 -3.92 -3.57
CA TYR A 120 10.83 -3.50 -3.64
C TYR A 120 10.67 -1.98 -3.67
N SER A 121 11.47 -1.23 -2.89
CA SER A 121 11.48 0.24 -2.95
C SER A 121 11.85 0.76 -4.34
N VAL A 122 12.86 0.16 -4.97
CA VAL A 122 13.27 0.53 -6.35
C VAL A 122 12.14 0.22 -7.33
N MET A 123 11.51 -0.95 -7.22
CA MET A 123 10.35 -1.29 -8.07
C MET A 123 9.18 -0.33 -7.85
N ALA A 124 8.94 0.12 -6.62
CA ALA A 124 7.89 1.08 -6.31
C ALA A 124 8.13 2.43 -7.00
N ILE A 125 9.38 2.90 -7.04
CA ILE A 125 9.76 4.11 -7.77
C ILE A 125 9.52 3.92 -9.27
N VAL A 126 9.94 2.78 -9.83
CA VAL A 126 9.73 2.46 -11.26
C VAL A 126 8.23 2.42 -11.60
N GLY A 127 7.42 1.77 -10.75
CA GLY A 127 5.97 1.69 -10.91
C GLY A 127 5.31 3.07 -10.86
N TRP A 128 5.75 3.94 -9.95
CA TRP A 128 5.29 5.32 -9.89
C TRP A 128 5.59 6.10 -11.17
N VAL A 129 6.82 6.00 -11.70
CA VAL A 129 7.21 6.67 -12.95
C VAL A 129 6.33 6.20 -14.11
N GLN A 130 6.07 4.89 -14.22
CA GLN A 130 5.21 4.33 -15.27
C GLN A 130 3.77 4.86 -15.16
N TRP A 131 3.20 4.83 -13.95
CA TRP A 131 1.83 5.27 -13.72
C TRP A 131 1.65 6.77 -13.90
N LYS A 132 2.69 7.56 -13.58
CA LYS A 132 2.70 9.00 -13.85
C LYS A 132 2.64 9.29 -15.35
N LYS A 133 3.42 8.57 -16.16
CA LYS A 133 3.34 8.69 -17.63
C LYS A 133 1.95 8.36 -18.16
N SER A 134 1.31 7.30 -17.65
CA SER A 134 -0.07 6.96 -18.03
C SER A 134 -1.07 8.05 -17.64
N LEU A 135 -0.92 8.64 -16.45
CA LEU A 135 -1.78 9.72 -15.97
C LEU A 135 -1.62 11.01 -16.80
N ASP A 136 -0.39 11.34 -17.19
CA ASP A 136 -0.12 12.51 -18.04
C ASP A 136 -0.63 12.28 -19.48
N ALA A 137 -0.53 11.06 -20.01
CA ALA A 137 -1.10 10.70 -21.32
C ALA A 137 -2.64 10.81 -21.34
N GLN A 138 -3.32 10.40 -20.27
CA GLN A 138 -4.78 10.53 -20.15
C GLN A 138 -5.25 11.99 -20.16
N LYS A 139 -4.49 12.90 -19.55
CA LYS A 139 -4.81 14.34 -19.56
C LYS A 139 -4.70 14.99 -20.94
N LEU A 140 -3.91 14.42 -21.86
CA LEU A 140 -3.73 14.98 -23.20
C LEU A 140 -4.86 14.59 -24.16
N ILE A 141 -5.62 13.54 -23.83
CA ILE A 141 -6.71 13.00 -24.66
C ILE A 141 -8.07 13.62 -24.28
N MET A 142 -8.18 14.21 -23.09
CA MET A 142 -9.39 14.85 -22.54
C MET A 142 -9.37 16.36 -22.79
#